data_AF-A0A925DJJ8-F1
#
_entry.id   AF-A0A925DJJ8-F1
#
_cell.length_a   1.000
_cell.length_b   1.000
_cell.length_c   1.000
_cell.angle_alpha   90.00
_cell.angle_beta   90.00
_cell.angle_gamma   90.00
#
_symmetry.space_group_name_H-M   'P 1'
#
loop_
_entity.id
_entity.type
_entity.pdbx_description
1 polymer ?
#
loop_
_entity_poly.entity_id
_entity_poly.type
_entity_poly.pdbx_seq_one_letter_code
_entity_poly.pdbx_strand_id
1 'polypeptide(L)'
;MFNRLLSNKFLFWLIFVITFLIGLHITIMKIYGYDFSRMSGDMGDSRFINTVLEHGYQWLCGNADGFWNGNFMYPEKSTITFSDNLIGNLPFYSIFRVIGLNEHSAFQGWLISVVFLNFACGFYAFRYFTQSKWQALLAAFLFTFSMALISQYFHIQMAVRFMVPLFFVFSHKYFDTGKNKFLFLAALSFVFQFYLSMYLGFFLLFCGAIYIAALFVLKIKKLKFDKNFFIGWSLAFLATGVLLLPLVWPYAERAKTTPFTPYDQVVPTIPTIWSYFRPFWDARIWPTFEFDTAGNPYSWLHLLFPGGLLMYCVILLPVTLYRKREKELLWFAVVGFIICFCFLRIGNFSAFEYISKLPGMGSLRMVTRVINILIFFFVIIFIYTTRSLFSSTWQVKNVFYFCLFMFLAVYDNKSSLKDFKKFTKYESLARVRGIENEVRQKSAGGKYKAFAILSTTKDDGYYNAWQIDAMLASYRLKMKTVNAYTSFSPSEFGSFWWQHNQASLNDWLRFKGADSSQVLVIYR
;
A
#
# COMPACT_ATOMS: atom_id res chain seq x y z
N MET A 1 -44.84 4.22 -1.02
CA MET A 1 -44.35 3.04 -0.27
C MET A 1 -42.85 2.77 -0.50
N PHE A 2 -42.38 2.64 -1.75
CA PHE A 2 -40.94 2.49 -2.09
C PHE A 2 -40.04 3.60 -1.51
N ASN A 3 -40.51 4.85 -1.49
CA ASN A 3 -39.77 6.00 -0.94
C ASN A 3 -39.48 5.88 0.57
N ARG A 4 -40.38 5.25 1.35
CA ARG A 4 -40.19 5.03 2.80
C ARG A 4 -39.20 3.88 3.06
N LEU A 5 -39.29 2.79 2.30
CA LEU A 5 -38.42 1.62 2.44
C LEU A 5 -36.92 1.95 2.20
N LEU A 6 -36.59 2.79 1.22
CA LEU A 6 -35.20 3.18 0.88
C LEU A 6 -34.66 4.42 1.62
N SER A 7 -35.54 5.17 2.30
CA SER A 7 -35.14 6.18 3.29
C SER A 7 -34.66 5.54 4.60
N ASN A 8 -34.96 4.25 4.79
CA ASN A 8 -34.58 3.48 5.97
C ASN A 8 -33.06 3.40 6.08
N LYS A 9 -32.52 3.77 7.25
CA LYS A 9 -31.09 3.65 7.57
C LYS A 9 -30.60 2.22 7.36
N PHE A 10 -31.40 1.22 7.73
CA PHE A 10 -31.07 -0.19 7.55
C PHE A 10 -30.82 -0.55 6.08
N LEU A 11 -31.73 -0.15 5.18
CA LEU A 11 -31.60 -0.48 3.76
C LEU A 11 -30.39 0.21 3.11
N PHE A 12 -30.05 1.43 3.53
CA PHE A 12 -28.82 2.07 3.05
C PHE A 12 -27.57 1.31 3.50
N TRP A 13 -27.50 0.88 4.75
CA TRP A 13 -26.37 0.09 5.26
C TRP A 13 -26.30 -1.30 4.60
N LEU A 14 -27.44 -1.92 4.30
CA LEU A 14 -27.46 -3.15 3.51
C LEU A 14 -26.85 -2.92 2.12
N ILE A 15 -27.21 -1.83 1.43
CA ILE A 15 -26.63 -1.49 0.12
C ILE A 15 -25.15 -1.12 0.24
N PHE A 16 -24.73 -0.47 1.33
CA PHE A 16 -23.31 -0.22 1.62
C PHE A 16 -22.53 -1.54 1.68
N VAL A 17 -23.04 -2.53 2.42
CA VAL A 17 -22.42 -3.85 2.54
C VAL A 17 -22.43 -4.58 1.20
N ILE A 18 -23.55 -4.58 0.46
CA ILE A 18 -23.63 -5.19 -0.87
C ILE A 18 -22.62 -4.55 -1.84
N THR A 19 -22.46 -3.22 -1.82
CA THR A 19 -21.50 -2.51 -2.66
C THR A 19 -20.08 -2.94 -2.36
N PHE A 20 -19.74 -3.06 -1.08
CA PHE A 20 -18.45 -3.59 -0.65
C PHE A 20 -18.24 -5.03 -1.11
N LEU A 21 -19.24 -5.91 -0.93
CA LEU A 21 -19.16 -7.32 -1.34
C LEU A 21 -19.02 -7.49 -2.86
N ILE A 22 -19.67 -6.65 -3.67
CA ILE A 22 -19.47 -6.61 -5.12
C ILE A 22 -18.01 -6.26 -5.46
N GLY A 23 -17.45 -5.24 -4.80
CA GLY A 23 -16.06 -4.86 -4.99
C GLY A 23 -15.09 -5.97 -4.59
N LEU A 24 -15.34 -6.60 -3.45
CA LEU A 24 -14.55 -7.74 -2.95
C LEU A 24 -14.63 -8.93 -3.92
N HIS A 25 -15.82 -9.21 -4.46
CA HIS A 25 -16.05 -10.26 -5.45
C HIS A 25 -15.24 -10.04 -6.72
N ILE A 26 -15.27 -8.83 -7.31
CA ILE A 26 -14.57 -8.57 -8.58
C ILE A 26 -13.05 -8.46 -8.43
N THR A 27 -12.54 -8.32 -7.20
CA THR A 27 -11.12 -8.15 -6.87
C THR A 27 -10.58 -9.32 -6.05
N ILE A 28 -10.62 -9.23 -4.72
CA ILE A 28 -9.94 -10.13 -3.78
C ILE A 28 -10.47 -11.58 -3.84
N MET A 29 -11.78 -11.79 -3.95
CA MET A 29 -12.32 -13.16 -3.94
C MET A 29 -11.93 -13.97 -5.17
N LYS A 30 -11.73 -13.33 -6.32
CA LYS A 30 -11.18 -14.01 -7.51
C LYS A 30 -9.75 -14.47 -7.29
N ILE A 31 -8.98 -13.76 -6.48
CA ILE A 31 -7.61 -14.12 -6.12
C ILE A 31 -7.64 -15.26 -5.09
N TYR A 32 -8.38 -15.10 -3.99
CA TYR A 32 -8.41 -16.08 -2.91
C TYR A 32 -9.12 -17.39 -3.26
N GLY A 33 -10.10 -17.33 -4.16
CA GLY A 33 -11.10 -18.39 -4.28
C GLY A 33 -12.16 -18.25 -3.18
N TYR A 34 -13.37 -18.73 -3.44
CA TYR A 34 -14.45 -18.70 -2.45
C TYR A 34 -14.21 -19.67 -1.28
N ASP A 35 -13.33 -20.65 -1.49
CA ASP A 35 -12.79 -21.57 -0.50
C ASP A 35 -11.60 -20.98 0.27
N PHE A 36 -11.17 -19.77 -0.07
CA PHE A 36 -10.00 -19.09 0.51
C PHE A 36 -8.70 -19.88 0.38
N SER A 37 -8.56 -20.82 -0.57
CA SER A 37 -7.39 -21.70 -0.67
C SER A 37 -6.12 -21.00 -1.18
N ARG A 38 -6.26 -19.82 -1.82
CA ARG A 38 -5.16 -19.12 -2.52
C ARG A 38 -4.81 -17.79 -1.87
N MET A 39 -3.57 -17.36 -2.06
CA MET A 39 -3.08 -16.05 -1.64
C MET A 39 -2.70 -15.18 -2.84
N SER A 40 -2.68 -13.87 -2.61
CA SER A 40 -2.32 -12.86 -3.60
C SER A 40 -0.81 -12.75 -3.75
N GLY A 41 -0.33 -12.59 -4.98
CA GLY A 41 1.05 -12.24 -5.29
C GLY A 41 1.91 -13.43 -5.69
N ASP A 42 3.20 -13.16 -5.85
CA ASP A 42 4.19 -14.14 -6.23
C ASP A 42 4.82 -14.86 -5.03
N MET A 43 5.84 -15.66 -5.32
CA MET A 43 6.60 -16.38 -4.29
C MET A 43 7.56 -15.48 -3.48
N GLY A 44 7.55 -14.16 -3.71
CA GLY A 44 8.39 -13.16 -3.05
C GLY A 44 7.57 -12.21 -2.18
N ASP A 45 7.28 -11.02 -2.70
CA ASP A 45 6.85 -9.85 -1.93
C ASP A 45 5.66 -10.10 -1.00
N SER A 46 4.54 -10.64 -1.49
CA SER A 46 3.37 -10.89 -0.64
C SER A 46 3.65 -11.85 0.51
N ARG A 47 4.51 -12.85 0.30
CA ARG A 47 4.91 -13.81 1.33
C ARG A 47 5.84 -13.15 2.35
N PHE A 48 6.69 -12.26 1.90
CA PHE A 48 7.51 -11.43 2.78
C PHE A 48 6.65 -10.51 3.65
N ILE A 49 5.67 -9.80 3.09
CA ILE A 49 4.73 -8.97 3.87
C ILE A 49 4.01 -9.80 4.93
N ASN A 50 3.53 -11.01 4.58
CA ASN A 50 2.95 -11.92 5.56
C ASN A 50 3.94 -12.28 6.68
N THR A 51 5.21 -12.50 6.34
CA THR A 51 6.27 -12.82 7.31
C THR A 51 6.56 -11.65 8.25
N VAL A 52 6.54 -10.41 7.76
CA VAL A 52 6.70 -9.19 8.58
C VAL A 52 5.51 -9.00 9.54
N LEU A 53 4.29 -9.28 9.08
CA LEU A 53 3.10 -9.24 9.95
C LEU A 53 3.15 -10.34 11.03
N GLU A 54 3.55 -11.55 10.66
CA GLU A 54 3.74 -12.64 11.63
C GLU A 54 4.85 -12.31 12.64
N HIS A 55 5.96 -11.70 12.21
CA HIS A 55 6.99 -11.20 13.11
C HIS A 55 6.43 -10.22 14.15
N GLY A 56 5.66 -9.23 13.70
CA GLY A 56 5.04 -8.28 14.60
C GLY A 56 4.04 -8.93 15.56
N TYR A 57 3.28 -9.94 15.11
CA TYR A 57 2.43 -10.73 16.01
C TYR A 57 3.24 -11.52 17.04
N GLN A 58 4.35 -12.16 16.63
CA GLN A 58 5.23 -12.88 17.54
C GLN A 58 5.88 -11.94 18.56
N TRP A 59 6.23 -10.72 18.16
CA TRP A 59 6.70 -9.67 19.07
C TRP A 59 5.62 -9.25 20.08
N LEU A 60 4.37 -9.05 19.65
CA LEU A 60 3.25 -8.78 20.56
C LEU A 60 3.01 -9.91 21.57
N CYS A 61 3.30 -11.16 21.18
CA CYS A 61 3.21 -12.33 22.06
C CYS A 61 4.44 -12.52 22.96
N GLY A 62 5.46 -11.66 22.88
CA GLY A 62 6.71 -11.81 23.63
C GLY A 62 7.64 -12.92 23.14
N ASN A 63 7.40 -13.46 21.93
CA ASN A 63 8.22 -14.52 21.33
C ASN A 63 9.41 -14.00 20.50
N ALA A 64 9.57 -12.68 20.36
CA ALA A 64 10.67 -12.07 19.62
C ALA A 64 11.44 -11.06 20.51
N ASP A 65 12.77 -11.05 20.38
CA ASP A 65 13.68 -10.22 21.19
C ASP A 65 13.40 -8.70 21.06
N GLY A 66 12.77 -8.28 19.96
CA GLY A 66 12.35 -6.90 19.74
C GLY A 66 11.77 -6.69 18.35
N PHE A 67 10.92 -5.67 18.22
CA PHE A 67 10.20 -5.41 16.95
C PHE A 67 11.15 -5.18 15.77
N TRP A 68 12.25 -4.45 15.94
CA TRP A 68 13.15 -4.15 14.84
C TRP A 68 14.04 -5.34 14.43
N ASN A 69 14.20 -6.34 15.30
CA ASN A 69 15.05 -7.51 15.08
C ASN A 69 14.21 -8.70 14.61
N GLY A 70 14.05 -8.85 13.30
CA GLY A 70 13.42 -10.04 12.72
C GLY A 70 14.26 -11.31 12.94
N ASN A 71 13.62 -12.48 12.90
CA ASN A 71 14.30 -13.79 13.07
C ASN A 71 15.07 -14.26 11.83
N PHE A 72 15.43 -13.35 10.94
CA PHE A 72 16.05 -13.62 9.65
C PHE A 72 17.30 -12.77 9.43
N MET A 73 18.10 -13.11 8.42
CA MET A 73 19.38 -12.44 8.12
C MET A 73 20.39 -12.51 9.29
N TYR A 74 20.35 -13.58 10.09
CA TYR A 74 21.28 -13.74 11.22
C TYR A 74 22.74 -13.57 10.78
N PRO A 75 23.59 -12.86 11.54
CA PRO A 75 23.34 -12.18 12.82
C PRO A 75 23.01 -10.67 12.69
N GLU A 76 22.55 -10.21 11.53
CA GLU A 76 22.23 -8.79 11.31
C GLU A 76 21.17 -8.29 12.30
N LYS A 77 21.36 -7.07 12.81
CA LYS A 77 20.41 -6.41 13.73
C LYS A 77 19.47 -5.52 12.94
N SER A 78 18.35 -5.12 13.55
CA SER A 78 17.41 -4.16 12.97
C SER A 78 16.95 -4.52 11.55
N THR A 79 16.75 -5.82 11.28
CA THR A 79 16.49 -6.36 9.94
C THR A 79 15.16 -5.92 9.35
N ILE A 80 14.19 -5.52 10.18
CA ILE A 80 12.93 -4.94 9.72
C ILE A 80 13.15 -3.61 8.96
N THR A 81 14.22 -2.87 9.26
CA THR A 81 14.52 -1.58 8.59
C THR A 81 14.91 -1.71 7.12
N PHE A 82 15.12 -2.93 6.61
CA PHE A 82 15.38 -3.19 5.19
C PHE A 82 14.11 -3.18 4.31
N SER A 83 12.93 -3.00 4.91
CA SER A 83 11.67 -2.86 4.18
C SER A 83 10.63 -2.05 4.97
N ASP A 84 9.39 -1.98 4.49
CA ASP A 84 8.26 -1.45 5.25
C ASP A 84 8.02 -2.32 6.51
N ASN A 85 7.95 -1.68 7.68
CA ASN A 85 7.82 -2.38 8.97
C ASN A 85 6.39 -2.85 9.29
N LEU A 86 5.39 -2.21 8.70
CA LEU A 86 3.97 -2.54 8.86
C LEU A 86 3.46 -2.53 10.32
N ILE A 87 4.14 -1.87 11.26
CA ILE A 87 3.75 -1.92 12.68
C ILE A 87 2.32 -1.40 12.93
N GLY A 88 1.86 -0.42 12.14
CA GLY A 88 0.50 0.08 12.20
C GLY A 88 -0.57 -0.93 11.73
N ASN A 89 -0.16 -2.02 11.07
CA ASN A 89 -1.05 -3.07 10.60
C ASN A 89 -1.32 -4.15 11.64
N LEU A 90 -0.51 -4.22 12.70
CA LEU A 90 -0.56 -5.32 13.66
C LEU A 90 -1.94 -5.51 14.30
N PRO A 91 -2.71 -4.49 14.67
CA PRO A 91 -4.05 -4.70 15.20
C PRO A 91 -4.99 -5.43 14.22
N PHE A 92 -4.88 -5.10 12.93
CA PHE A 92 -5.75 -5.66 11.89
C PHE A 92 -5.33 -7.06 11.44
N TYR A 93 -4.06 -7.45 11.65
CA TYR A 93 -3.57 -8.80 11.42
C TYR A 93 -3.76 -9.70 12.65
N SER A 94 -3.36 -9.20 13.82
CA SER A 94 -3.27 -9.98 15.05
C SER A 94 -4.62 -10.43 15.57
N ILE A 95 -5.70 -9.66 15.32
CA ILE A 95 -7.06 -10.10 15.68
C ILE A 95 -7.40 -11.47 15.10
N PHE A 96 -6.95 -11.76 13.87
CA PHE A 96 -7.18 -13.04 13.22
C PHE A 96 -6.30 -14.15 13.79
N ARG A 97 -5.07 -13.83 14.20
CA ARG A 97 -4.19 -14.79 14.88
C ARG A 97 -4.73 -15.17 16.25
N VAL A 98 -5.24 -14.19 17.01
CA VAL A 98 -5.82 -14.39 18.35
C VAL A 98 -7.06 -15.30 18.32
N ILE A 99 -7.92 -15.18 17.30
CA ILE A 99 -9.08 -16.08 17.12
C ILE A 99 -8.71 -17.47 16.56
N GLY A 100 -7.42 -17.77 16.39
CA GLY A 100 -6.93 -19.09 16.03
C GLY A 100 -6.65 -19.34 14.54
N LEU A 101 -6.73 -18.32 13.67
CA LEU A 101 -6.35 -18.49 12.26
C LEU A 101 -4.83 -18.61 12.13
N ASN A 102 -4.35 -19.49 11.25
CA ASN A 102 -2.93 -19.56 10.89
C ASN A 102 -2.43 -18.29 10.19
N GLU A 103 -1.12 -18.11 10.08
CA GLU A 103 -0.48 -16.89 9.55
C GLU A 103 -1.00 -16.50 8.17
N HIS A 104 -1.24 -17.47 7.28
CA HIS A 104 -1.75 -17.21 5.93
C HIS A 104 -3.23 -16.81 5.90
N SER A 105 -4.05 -17.42 6.75
CA SER A 105 -5.48 -17.09 6.82
C SER A 105 -5.69 -15.76 7.56
N ALA A 106 -4.84 -15.47 8.55
CA ALA A 106 -4.78 -14.16 9.18
C ALA A 106 -4.36 -13.07 8.20
N PHE A 107 -3.40 -13.36 7.30
CA PHE A 107 -3.03 -12.45 6.21
C PHE A 107 -4.19 -12.16 5.26
N GLN A 108 -5.01 -13.17 4.94
CA GLN A 108 -6.23 -12.97 4.15
C GLN A 108 -7.25 -12.08 4.87
N GLY A 109 -7.47 -12.32 6.16
CA GLY A 109 -8.34 -11.49 7.00
C GLY A 109 -7.84 -10.03 7.11
N TRP A 110 -6.53 -9.86 7.26
CA TRP A 110 -5.88 -8.55 7.27
C TRP A 110 -6.16 -7.78 5.97
N LEU A 111 -5.94 -8.39 4.80
CA LEU A 111 -6.19 -7.70 3.53
C LEU A 111 -7.66 -7.33 3.36
N ILE A 112 -8.59 -8.22 3.73
CA ILE A 112 -10.03 -7.91 3.70
C ILE A 112 -10.35 -6.72 4.61
N SER A 113 -9.73 -6.67 5.79
CA SER A 113 -9.88 -5.55 6.73
C SER A 113 -9.34 -4.25 6.14
N VAL A 114 -8.17 -4.28 5.50
CA VAL A 114 -7.57 -3.12 4.82
C VAL A 114 -8.48 -2.60 3.70
N VAL A 115 -9.01 -3.50 2.86
CA VAL A 115 -9.91 -3.13 1.75
C VAL A 115 -11.23 -2.56 2.29
N PHE A 116 -11.78 -3.14 3.36
CA PHE A 116 -12.95 -2.58 4.04
C PHE A 116 -12.69 -1.18 4.60
N LEU A 117 -11.54 -0.98 5.27
CA LEU A 117 -11.16 0.32 5.81
C LEU A 117 -10.95 1.37 4.71
N ASN A 118 -10.36 1.01 3.57
CA ASN A 118 -10.25 1.90 2.41
C ASN A 118 -11.63 2.37 1.95
N PHE A 119 -12.59 1.44 1.86
CA PHE A 119 -13.95 1.73 1.46
C PHE A 119 -14.69 2.59 2.48
N ALA A 120 -14.62 2.24 3.77
CA ALA A 120 -15.31 2.96 4.84
C ALA A 120 -14.75 4.37 5.06
N CYS A 121 -13.42 4.51 5.13
CA CYS A 121 -12.75 5.81 5.28
C CYS A 121 -12.92 6.66 4.02
N GLY A 122 -12.85 6.06 2.83
CA GLY A 122 -13.17 6.72 1.57
C GLY A 122 -14.60 7.25 1.57
N PHE A 123 -15.59 6.44 1.93
CA PHE A 123 -16.98 6.86 2.06
C PHE A 123 -17.13 8.04 3.02
N TYR A 124 -16.55 7.94 4.22
CA TYR A 124 -16.56 9.02 5.21
C TYR A 124 -15.97 10.32 4.64
N ALA A 125 -14.83 10.26 3.98
CA ALA A 125 -14.17 11.43 3.42
C ALA A 125 -14.98 12.04 2.26
N PHE A 126 -15.43 11.22 1.31
CA PHE A 126 -16.18 11.70 0.15
C PHE A 126 -17.56 12.22 0.51
N ARG A 127 -18.18 11.77 1.61
CA ARG A 127 -19.41 12.39 2.15
C ARG A 127 -19.27 13.88 2.42
N TYR A 128 -18.05 14.39 2.64
CA TYR A 128 -17.80 15.82 2.81
C TYR A 128 -17.88 16.60 1.49
N PHE A 129 -17.41 16.01 0.38
CA PHE A 129 -17.30 16.67 -0.92
C PHE A 129 -18.55 16.52 -1.79
N THR A 130 -19.49 15.66 -1.40
CA THR A 130 -20.77 15.49 -2.10
C THR A 130 -21.98 15.71 -1.20
N GLN A 131 -23.04 16.24 -1.81
CA GLN A 131 -24.35 16.38 -1.16
C GLN A 131 -25.10 15.05 -1.04
N SER A 132 -24.75 14.01 -1.81
CA SER A 132 -25.48 12.73 -1.86
C SER A 132 -24.72 11.57 -1.22
N LYS A 133 -25.38 10.83 -0.33
CA LYS A 133 -24.83 9.59 0.25
C LYS A 133 -24.58 8.50 -0.80
N TRP A 134 -25.37 8.48 -1.87
CA TRP A 134 -25.23 7.51 -2.96
C TRP A 134 -23.99 7.80 -3.82
N GLN A 135 -23.76 9.07 -4.14
CA GLN A 135 -22.57 9.48 -4.88
C GLN A 135 -21.29 9.23 -4.06
N ALA A 136 -21.33 9.46 -2.75
CA ALA A 136 -20.19 9.13 -1.87
C ALA A 136 -19.91 7.63 -1.80
N LEU A 137 -20.96 6.81 -1.79
CA LEU A 137 -20.83 5.36 -1.78
C LEU A 137 -20.15 4.86 -3.07
N LEU A 138 -20.57 5.40 -4.21
CA LEU A 138 -19.95 5.14 -5.50
C LEU A 138 -18.49 5.66 -5.57
N ALA A 139 -18.23 6.86 -5.05
CA ALA A 139 -16.89 7.42 -4.94
C ALA A 139 -15.97 6.52 -4.09
N ALA A 140 -16.47 6.00 -2.97
CA ALA A 140 -15.74 5.04 -2.13
C ALA A 140 -15.43 3.73 -2.87
N PHE A 141 -16.37 3.24 -3.68
CA PHE A 141 -16.15 2.07 -4.53
C PHE A 141 -15.04 2.31 -5.54
N LEU A 142 -15.11 3.42 -6.29
CA LEU A 142 -14.10 3.79 -7.28
C LEU A 142 -12.72 4.03 -6.64
N PHE A 143 -12.69 4.69 -5.49
CA PHE A 143 -11.48 4.87 -4.72
C PHE A 143 -10.87 3.55 -4.28
N THR A 144 -11.68 2.54 -3.92
CA THR A 144 -11.19 1.29 -3.32
C THR A 144 -10.82 0.23 -4.35
N PHE A 145 -11.65 0.08 -5.39
CA PHE A 145 -11.62 -1.04 -6.32
C PHE A 145 -11.24 -0.64 -7.76
N SER A 146 -10.64 0.53 -7.95
CA SER A 146 -10.12 0.96 -9.26
C SER A 146 -9.05 0.00 -9.80
N MET A 147 -9.06 -0.20 -11.11
CA MET A 147 -8.15 -1.08 -11.85
C MET A 147 -6.68 -0.76 -11.61
N ALA A 148 -6.33 0.52 -11.52
CA ALA A 148 -4.97 0.97 -11.21
C ALA A 148 -4.48 0.47 -9.84
N LEU A 149 -5.37 0.13 -8.91
CA LEU A 149 -5.01 -0.36 -7.59
C LEU A 149 -4.91 -1.88 -7.58
N ILE A 150 -5.76 -2.55 -8.35
CA ILE A 150 -5.67 -4.00 -8.55
C ILE A 150 -4.31 -4.37 -9.16
N SER A 151 -3.79 -3.56 -10.10
CA SER A 151 -2.48 -3.78 -10.70
C SER A 151 -1.33 -3.68 -9.68
N GLN A 152 -1.55 -3.04 -8.54
CA GLN A 152 -0.56 -2.88 -7.46
C GLN A 152 -0.66 -3.99 -6.40
N TYR A 153 -1.59 -4.93 -6.50
CA TYR A 153 -1.74 -6.02 -5.51
C TYR A 153 -0.57 -7.01 -5.49
N PHE A 154 0.36 -6.94 -6.45
CA PHE A 154 1.67 -7.61 -6.31
C PHE A 154 2.50 -7.04 -5.15
N HIS A 155 2.32 -5.77 -4.82
CA HIS A 155 2.92 -5.09 -3.67
C HIS A 155 1.82 -4.74 -2.68
N ILE A 156 1.27 -5.76 -2.03
CA ILE A 156 0.01 -5.65 -1.28
C ILE A 156 0.04 -4.63 -0.14
N GLN A 157 1.22 -4.29 0.39
CA GLN A 157 1.40 -3.22 1.36
C GLN A 157 0.94 -1.84 0.84
N MET A 158 0.91 -1.63 -0.48
CA MET A 158 0.39 -0.41 -1.10
C MET A 158 -1.14 -0.31 -1.02
N ALA A 159 -1.84 -1.40 -0.72
CA ALA A 159 -3.28 -1.35 -0.47
C ALA A 159 -3.62 -0.60 0.83
N VAL A 160 -2.68 -0.42 1.76
CA VAL A 160 -2.94 0.16 3.08
C VAL A 160 -2.95 1.69 3.03
N ARG A 161 -4.06 2.27 2.56
CA ARG A 161 -4.17 3.73 2.27
C ARG A 161 -5.42 4.39 2.83
N PHE A 162 -6.07 3.77 3.81
CA PHE A 162 -7.35 4.25 4.34
C PHE A 162 -7.21 5.56 5.13
N MET A 163 -6.00 5.95 5.53
CA MET A 163 -5.72 7.24 6.18
C MET A 163 -5.50 8.38 5.17
N VAL A 164 -5.17 8.09 3.91
CA VAL A 164 -5.01 9.08 2.83
C VAL A 164 -6.26 9.95 2.64
N PRO A 165 -7.47 9.41 2.42
CA PRO A 165 -8.66 10.25 2.23
C PRO A 165 -9.04 11.00 3.51
N LEU A 166 -8.72 10.45 4.69
CA LEU A 166 -8.94 11.11 5.98
C LEU A 166 -8.03 12.33 6.16
N PHE A 167 -6.75 12.22 5.81
CA PHE A 167 -5.82 13.34 5.79
C PHE A 167 -6.34 14.50 4.94
N PHE A 168 -6.77 14.22 3.71
CA PHE A 168 -7.26 15.26 2.81
C PHE A 168 -8.54 15.92 3.33
N VAL A 169 -9.52 15.14 3.81
CA VAL A 169 -10.79 15.70 4.31
C VAL A 169 -10.61 16.49 5.61
N PHE A 170 -9.75 16.05 6.53
CA PHE A 170 -9.49 16.78 7.77
C PHE A 170 -8.68 18.05 7.51
N SER A 171 -7.70 18.00 6.61
CA SER A 171 -7.00 19.21 6.16
C SER A 171 -8.00 20.21 5.58
N HIS A 172 -8.88 19.76 4.68
CA HIS A 172 -9.88 20.63 4.09
C HIS A 172 -10.85 21.25 5.13
N LYS A 173 -11.33 20.44 6.08
CA LYS A 173 -12.19 20.89 7.19
C LYS A 173 -11.51 21.90 8.09
N TYR A 174 -10.20 21.77 8.34
CA TYR A 174 -9.45 22.76 9.09
C TYR A 174 -9.49 24.13 8.39
N PHE A 175 -9.17 24.18 7.09
CA PHE A 175 -9.17 25.44 6.34
C PHE A 175 -10.58 26.04 6.11
N ASP A 176 -11.64 25.24 6.22
CA ASP A 176 -13.02 25.76 6.20
C ASP A 176 -13.50 26.30 7.54
N THR A 177 -13.01 25.76 8.66
CA THR A 177 -13.59 26.03 9.98
C THR A 177 -12.64 26.74 10.96
N GLY A 178 -11.33 26.73 10.69
CA GLY A 178 -10.28 27.19 11.60
C GLY A 178 -10.14 26.35 12.88
N LYS A 179 -10.84 25.21 13.02
CA LYS A 179 -10.86 24.42 14.25
C LYS A 179 -9.66 23.49 14.34
N ASN A 180 -8.77 23.73 15.31
CA ASN A 180 -7.55 22.94 15.55
C ASN A 180 -7.79 21.43 15.69
N LYS A 181 -8.97 20.97 16.14
CA LYS A 181 -9.34 19.54 16.14
C LYS A 181 -9.09 18.88 14.78
N PHE A 182 -9.44 19.55 13.68
CA PHE A 182 -9.24 18.97 12.34
C PHE A 182 -7.77 19.01 11.90
N LEU A 183 -7.00 20.00 12.34
CA LEU A 183 -5.56 20.02 12.13
C LEU A 183 -4.88 18.82 12.82
N PHE A 184 -5.22 18.55 14.09
CA PHE A 184 -4.71 17.39 14.80
C PHE A 184 -5.17 16.06 14.21
N LEU A 185 -6.42 15.96 13.74
CA LEU A 185 -6.90 14.75 13.05
C LEU A 185 -6.20 14.53 11.71
N ALA A 186 -5.87 15.60 10.97
CA ALA A 186 -5.06 15.51 9.75
C ALA A 186 -3.64 15.04 10.09
N ALA A 187 -3.01 15.63 11.10
CA ALA A 187 -1.68 15.23 11.58
C ALA A 187 -1.65 13.76 12.03
N LEU A 188 -2.65 13.31 12.79
CA LEU A 188 -2.77 11.92 13.22
C LEU A 188 -2.99 10.96 12.04
N SER A 189 -3.82 11.34 11.06
CA SER A 189 -4.02 10.53 9.84
C SER A 189 -2.72 10.40 9.06
N PHE A 190 -1.94 11.48 8.97
CA PHE A 190 -0.64 11.50 8.33
C PHE A 190 0.37 10.61 9.04
N VAL A 191 0.53 10.77 10.37
CA VAL A 191 1.40 9.92 11.20
C VAL A 191 0.99 8.46 11.07
N PHE A 192 -0.30 8.16 11.17
CA PHE A 192 -0.75 6.77 11.12
C PHE A 192 -0.52 6.16 9.73
N GLN A 193 -0.63 6.92 8.64
CA GLN A 193 -0.27 6.44 7.31
C GLN A 193 1.21 6.01 7.22
N PHE A 194 2.14 6.72 7.88
CA PHE A 194 3.55 6.31 7.97
C PHE A 194 3.73 4.98 8.72
N TYR A 195 3.00 4.78 9.81
CA TYR A 195 3.03 3.53 10.57
C TYR A 195 2.41 2.36 9.78
N LEU A 196 1.44 2.64 8.90
CA LEU A 196 0.77 1.65 8.06
C LEU A 196 1.63 1.23 6.85
N SER A 197 2.19 2.19 6.14
CA SER A 197 3.19 1.98 5.09
C SER A 197 4.02 3.25 4.96
N MET A 198 5.30 3.17 5.33
CA MET A 198 6.20 4.31 5.32
C MET A 198 6.36 4.84 3.90
N TYR A 199 6.41 3.94 2.92
CA TYR A 199 6.48 4.28 1.50
C TYR A 199 5.29 5.15 1.04
N LEU A 200 4.06 4.80 1.42
CA LEU A 200 2.89 5.66 1.15
C LEU A 200 2.86 6.93 2.01
N GLY A 201 3.42 6.88 3.22
CA GLY A 201 3.64 8.05 4.06
C GLY A 201 4.44 9.14 3.36
N PHE A 202 5.56 8.78 2.70
CA PHE A 202 6.37 9.72 1.94
C PHE A 202 5.65 10.34 0.74
N PHE A 203 4.87 9.56 -0.02
CA PHE A 203 4.01 10.16 -1.05
C PHE A 203 2.97 11.10 -0.46
N LEU A 204 2.33 10.71 0.65
CA LEU A 204 1.35 11.56 1.33
C LEU A 204 1.99 12.85 1.87
N LEU A 205 3.25 12.80 2.34
CA LEU A 205 3.99 13.98 2.78
C LEU A 205 4.12 14.98 1.63
N PHE A 206 4.61 14.54 0.48
CA PHE A 206 4.84 15.42 -0.65
C PHE A 206 3.52 15.91 -1.29
N CYS A 207 2.62 14.99 -1.62
CA CYS A 207 1.30 15.34 -2.19
C CYS A 207 0.45 16.18 -1.21
N GLY A 208 0.53 15.85 0.08
CA GLY A 208 -0.16 16.57 1.14
C GLY A 208 0.40 17.97 1.37
N ALA A 209 1.71 18.17 1.26
CA ALA A 209 2.32 19.49 1.32
C ALA A 209 1.83 20.39 0.17
N ILE A 210 1.81 19.88 -1.08
CA ILE A 210 1.25 20.62 -2.22
C ILE A 210 -0.23 20.96 -1.96
N TYR A 211 -1.00 19.99 -1.46
CA TYR A 211 -2.42 20.20 -1.16
C TYR A 211 -2.65 21.26 -0.06
N ILE A 212 -1.90 21.20 1.04
CA ILE A 212 -1.97 22.16 2.14
C ILE A 212 -1.53 23.56 1.66
N ALA A 213 -0.45 23.65 0.87
CA ALA A 213 0.00 24.91 0.29
C ALA A 213 -1.08 25.53 -0.60
N ALA A 214 -1.74 24.72 -1.44
CA ALA A 214 -2.89 25.18 -2.20
C ALA A 214 -4.02 25.66 -1.27
N LEU A 215 -4.40 24.90 -0.24
CA LEU A 215 -5.43 25.34 0.71
C LEU A 215 -5.08 26.66 1.40
N PHE A 216 -3.81 26.89 1.73
CA PHE A 216 -3.35 28.19 2.21
C PHE A 216 -3.66 29.28 1.20
N VAL A 217 -3.18 29.17 -0.04
CA VAL A 217 -3.43 30.19 -1.08
C VAL A 217 -4.93 30.47 -1.26
N LEU A 218 -5.75 29.42 -1.23
CA LEU A 218 -7.19 29.53 -1.53
C LEU A 218 -8.04 30.03 -0.39
N LYS A 219 -7.66 29.68 0.84
CA LYS A 219 -8.47 29.91 2.03
C LYS A 219 -7.77 30.82 3.02
N ILE A 220 -6.66 31.48 2.64
CA ILE A 220 -5.90 32.41 3.50
C ILE A 220 -6.80 33.45 4.16
N LYS A 221 -7.76 34.01 3.40
CA LYS A 221 -8.71 35.03 3.89
C LYS A 221 -9.71 34.49 4.93
N LYS A 222 -9.92 33.18 4.99
CA LYS A 222 -10.78 32.52 6.00
C LYS A 222 -10.02 32.21 7.29
N LEU A 223 -8.69 32.25 7.27
CA LEU A 223 -7.86 31.93 8.43
C LEU A 223 -7.68 33.16 9.30
N LYS A 224 -7.79 32.95 10.62
CA LYS A 224 -7.43 33.95 11.62
C LYS A 224 -6.02 33.64 12.10
N PHE A 225 -5.06 34.50 11.78
CA PHE A 225 -3.66 34.37 12.23
C PHE A 225 -3.50 34.89 13.65
N ASP A 226 -4.19 34.27 14.60
CA ASP A 226 -4.12 34.60 16.02
C ASP A 226 -3.19 33.64 16.79
N LYS A 227 -3.07 33.85 18.10
CA LYS A 227 -2.27 32.99 18.98
C LYS A 227 -2.71 31.51 18.89
N ASN A 228 -4.00 31.23 18.70
CA ASN A 228 -4.51 29.86 18.63
C ASN A 228 -4.12 29.16 17.33
N PHE A 229 -4.03 29.90 16.21
CA PHE A 229 -3.51 29.39 14.95
C PHE A 229 -2.05 28.95 15.10
N PHE A 230 -1.19 29.83 15.61
CA PHE A 230 0.23 29.52 15.77
C PHE A 230 0.46 28.38 16.76
N ILE A 231 -0.20 28.41 17.93
CA ILE A 231 -0.14 27.30 18.90
C ILE A 231 -0.64 26.00 18.27
N GLY A 232 -1.76 26.03 17.55
CA GLY A 232 -2.33 24.86 16.90
C GLY A 232 -1.36 24.20 15.92
N TRP A 233 -0.74 25.00 15.03
CA TRP A 233 0.24 24.51 14.08
C TRP A 233 1.54 24.06 14.74
N SER A 234 2.07 24.80 15.70
CA SER A 234 3.28 24.40 16.44
C SER A 234 3.07 23.08 17.19
N LEU A 235 1.94 22.91 17.88
CA LEU A 235 1.62 21.67 18.58
C LEU A 235 1.38 20.51 17.61
N ALA A 236 0.69 20.74 16.49
CA ALA A 236 0.48 19.70 15.48
C ALA A 236 1.80 19.25 14.84
N PHE A 237 2.70 20.20 14.54
CA PHE A 237 4.04 19.91 14.01
C PHE A 237 4.89 19.15 15.03
N LEU A 238 4.95 19.63 16.28
CA LEU A 238 5.68 18.97 17.37
C LEU A 238 5.15 17.55 17.61
N ALA A 239 3.82 17.39 17.72
CA ALA A 239 3.20 16.08 17.89
C ALA A 239 3.52 15.14 16.71
N THR A 240 3.49 15.64 15.48
CA THR A 240 3.87 14.85 14.30
C THR A 240 5.33 14.38 14.38
N GLY A 241 6.25 15.28 14.70
CA GLY A 241 7.67 14.95 14.85
C GLY A 241 7.93 13.93 15.95
N VAL A 242 7.35 14.15 17.14
CA VAL A 242 7.49 13.26 18.30
C VAL A 242 6.91 11.87 18.00
N LEU A 243 5.73 11.81 17.38
CA LEU A 243 5.08 10.52 17.09
C LEU A 243 5.76 9.76 15.94
N LEU A 244 6.41 10.44 14.99
CA LEU A 244 7.19 9.78 13.93
C LEU A 244 8.59 9.35 14.38
N LEU A 245 9.15 9.97 15.42
CA LEU A 245 10.52 9.72 15.86
C LEU A 245 10.83 8.23 16.14
N PRO A 246 9.98 7.46 16.86
CA PRO A 246 10.23 6.03 17.10
C PRO A 246 10.27 5.19 15.83
N LEU A 247 9.56 5.64 14.79
CA LEU A 247 9.49 4.97 13.49
C LEU A 247 10.68 5.36 12.61
N VAL A 248 11.04 6.64 12.57
CA VAL A 248 12.08 7.17 11.65
C VAL A 248 13.49 6.87 12.16
N TRP A 249 13.71 6.88 13.49
CA TRP A 249 15.04 6.74 14.08
C TRP A 249 15.79 5.47 13.64
N PRO A 250 15.19 4.25 13.69
CA PRO A 250 15.87 3.03 13.25
C PRO A 250 16.24 3.04 11.76
N TYR A 251 15.42 3.67 10.92
CA TYR A 251 15.71 3.83 9.49
C TYR A 251 16.81 4.87 9.25
N ALA A 252 16.86 5.95 10.04
CA ALA A 252 17.92 6.93 9.96
C ALA A 252 19.28 6.31 10.32
N GLU A 253 19.34 5.46 11.35
CA GLU A 253 20.55 4.69 11.67
C GLU A 253 20.93 3.73 10.54
N ARG A 254 19.96 3.03 9.94
CA ARG A 254 20.21 2.16 8.80
C ARG A 254 20.79 2.92 7.61
N ALA A 255 20.24 4.09 7.29
CA ALA A 255 20.65 4.91 6.15
C ALA A 255 22.12 5.35 6.20
N LYS A 256 22.75 5.39 7.39
CA LYS A 256 24.20 5.67 7.52
C LYS A 256 25.10 4.59 6.92
N THR A 257 24.59 3.36 6.81
CA THR A 257 25.37 2.18 6.36
C THR A 257 24.86 1.60 5.05
N THR A 258 23.76 2.13 4.52
CA THR A 258 23.09 1.61 3.34
C THR A 258 23.05 2.68 2.25
N PRO A 259 23.67 2.46 1.08
CA PRO A 259 23.63 3.42 0.00
C PRO A 259 22.21 3.59 -0.54
N PHE A 260 21.85 4.82 -0.91
CA PHE A 260 20.59 5.09 -1.60
C PHE A 260 20.64 4.53 -3.03
N THR A 261 19.46 4.22 -3.58
CA THR A 261 19.37 3.79 -4.97
C THR A 261 19.71 4.95 -5.89
N PRO A 262 20.68 4.78 -6.80
CA PRO A 262 21.03 5.78 -7.79
C PRO A 262 19.82 6.22 -8.63
N TYR A 263 19.74 7.52 -8.96
CA TYR A 263 18.58 8.10 -9.65
C TYR A 263 18.32 7.45 -11.02
N ASP A 264 19.37 7.10 -11.76
CA ASP A 264 19.32 6.38 -13.04
C ASP A 264 18.58 5.04 -12.93
N GLN A 265 18.66 4.35 -11.78
CA GLN A 265 17.88 3.13 -11.54
C GLN A 265 16.40 3.40 -11.20
N VAL A 266 16.09 4.62 -10.75
CA VAL A 266 14.71 5.05 -10.43
C VAL A 266 13.98 5.59 -11.66
N VAL A 267 14.70 6.24 -12.60
CA VAL A 267 14.14 6.83 -13.83
C VAL A 267 13.20 5.90 -14.61
N PRO A 268 13.51 4.60 -14.79
CA PRO A 268 12.61 3.68 -15.48
C PRO A 268 11.27 3.47 -14.78
N THR A 269 11.13 3.80 -13.49
CA THR A 269 9.91 3.61 -12.70
C THR A 269 9.06 4.88 -12.61
N ILE A 270 9.54 6.01 -13.16
CA ILE A 270 8.81 7.27 -13.11
C ILE A 270 7.68 7.23 -14.15
N PRO A 271 6.41 7.47 -13.76
CA PRO A 271 5.28 7.52 -14.67
C PRO A 271 5.52 8.39 -15.89
N THR A 272 5.18 7.88 -17.07
CA THR A 272 4.98 8.67 -18.28
C THR A 272 3.50 9.02 -18.42
N ILE A 273 3.16 9.94 -19.33
CA ILE A 273 1.74 10.25 -19.61
C ILE A 273 0.98 8.98 -20.00
N TRP A 274 1.62 8.10 -20.77
CA TRP A 274 1.07 6.83 -21.24
C TRP A 274 0.81 5.82 -20.12
N SER A 275 1.52 5.94 -19.00
CA SER A 275 1.31 5.05 -17.84
C SER A 275 -0.13 5.17 -17.32
N TYR A 276 -0.71 6.37 -17.36
CA TYR A 276 -2.10 6.62 -16.93
C TYR A 276 -3.15 6.14 -17.92
N PHE A 277 -2.77 5.76 -19.14
CA PHE A 277 -3.65 5.18 -20.16
C PHE A 277 -3.45 3.68 -20.35
N ARG A 278 -2.54 3.07 -19.57
CA ARG A 278 -2.24 1.65 -19.68
C ARG A 278 -3.05 0.84 -18.66
N PRO A 279 -4.05 0.07 -19.11
CA PRO A 279 -4.85 -0.79 -18.22
C PRO A 279 -4.03 -1.94 -17.68
N PHE A 280 -4.55 -2.57 -16.62
CA PHE A 280 -4.04 -3.85 -16.17
C PHE A 280 -4.14 -4.87 -17.31
N TRP A 281 -3.11 -5.70 -17.53
CA TRP A 281 -3.03 -6.57 -18.72
C TRP A 281 -4.21 -7.53 -18.89
N ASP A 282 -4.86 -7.88 -17.77
CA ASP A 282 -6.02 -8.79 -17.75
C ASP A 282 -7.37 -8.03 -17.70
N ALA A 283 -7.38 -6.75 -18.05
CA ALA A 283 -8.58 -5.96 -18.25
C ALA A 283 -9.35 -6.48 -19.48
N ARG A 284 -10.65 -6.75 -19.34
CA ARG A 284 -11.43 -7.35 -20.43
C ARG A 284 -11.93 -6.37 -21.48
N ILE A 285 -12.09 -5.11 -21.11
CA ILE A 285 -12.72 -4.08 -21.97
C ILE A 285 -11.66 -3.17 -22.57
N TRP A 286 -10.60 -2.90 -21.82
CA TRP A 286 -9.56 -1.97 -22.21
C TRP A 286 -8.41 -2.76 -22.83
N PRO A 287 -8.15 -2.62 -24.13
CA PRO A 287 -7.01 -3.27 -24.75
C PRO A 287 -5.72 -2.75 -24.11
N THR A 288 -4.76 -3.65 -23.90
CA THR A 288 -3.43 -3.24 -23.45
C THR A 288 -2.72 -2.63 -24.63
N PHE A 289 -2.56 -1.31 -24.62
CA PHE A 289 -1.75 -0.63 -25.60
C PHE A 289 -0.27 -0.70 -25.20
N GLU A 290 0.58 -1.13 -26.13
CA GLU A 290 2.03 -1.05 -25.99
C GLU A 290 2.51 0.36 -26.31
N PHE A 291 2.31 1.28 -25.37
CA PHE A 291 2.87 2.63 -25.47
C PHE A 291 4.24 2.68 -24.79
N ASP A 292 5.25 3.22 -25.49
CA ASP A 292 6.47 3.92 -24.99
C ASP A 292 7.20 3.31 -23.76
N THR A 293 6.96 2.03 -23.50
CA THR A 293 7.53 1.25 -22.40
C THR A 293 8.09 -0.08 -22.90
N ALA A 294 8.06 -0.29 -24.22
CA ALA A 294 8.79 -1.37 -24.87
C ALA A 294 10.28 -1.23 -24.53
N GLY A 295 10.89 -2.28 -23.99
CA GLY A 295 12.28 -2.25 -23.51
C GLY A 295 12.49 -1.69 -22.10
N ASN A 296 11.46 -1.15 -21.42
CA ASN A 296 11.58 -0.79 -20.01
C ASN A 296 11.48 -2.04 -19.12
N PRO A 297 12.51 -2.41 -18.33
CA PRO A 297 12.49 -3.60 -17.48
C PRO A 297 11.41 -3.53 -16.38
N TYR A 298 10.93 -2.34 -16.07
CA TYR A 298 9.87 -2.08 -15.09
C TYR A 298 8.52 -1.80 -15.72
N SER A 299 8.31 -2.12 -17.00
CA SER A 299 7.07 -1.79 -17.72
C SER A 299 5.80 -2.27 -17.00
N TRP A 300 5.85 -3.39 -16.28
CA TRP A 300 4.74 -3.93 -15.48
C TRP A 300 4.30 -3.03 -14.31
N LEU A 301 5.13 -2.07 -13.89
CA LEU A 301 4.78 -1.06 -12.88
C LEU A 301 3.95 0.11 -13.44
N HIS A 302 3.92 0.30 -14.76
CA HIS A 302 3.29 1.44 -15.44
C HIS A 302 1.80 1.26 -15.72
N LEU A 303 1.14 0.32 -15.04
CA LEU A 303 -0.28 -0.02 -15.24
C LEU A 303 -1.16 0.88 -14.36
N LEU A 304 -1.18 2.18 -14.65
CA LEU A 304 -1.76 3.22 -13.79
C LEU A 304 -3.14 3.71 -14.23
N PHE A 305 -3.75 3.08 -15.23
CA PHE A 305 -5.06 3.47 -15.72
C PHE A 305 -6.15 3.27 -14.64
N PRO A 306 -6.80 4.35 -14.17
CA PRO A 306 -7.74 4.28 -13.06
C PRO A 306 -9.11 3.69 -13.44
N GLY A 307 -9.33 3.38 -14.72
CA GLY A 307 -10.62 3.01 -15.30
C GLY A 307 -11.15 4.11 -16.22
N GLY A 308 -11.88 3.71 -17.26
CA GLY A 308 -12.44 4.63 -18.24
C GLY A 308 -13.42 5.60 -17.60
N LEU A 309 -14.23 5.17 -16.62
CA LEU A 309 -15.19 6.05 -15.97
C LEU A 309 -14.52 7.27 -15.33
N LEU A 310 -13.40 7.05 -14.62
CA LEU A 310 -12.62 8.12 -14.00
C LEU A 310 -11.88 8.94 -15.06
N MET A 311 -11.30 8.28 -16.08
CA MET A 311 -10.55 8.96 -17.14
C MET A 311 -11.46 9.86 -18.00
N TYR A 312 -12.66 9.41 -18.37
CA TYR A 312 -13.64 10.23 -19.09
C TYR A 312 -14.03 11.47 -18.28
N CYS A 313 -14.11 11.38 -16.94
CA CYS A 313 -14.39 12.55 -16.12
C CYS A 313 -13.24 13.57 -16.13
N VAL A 314 -12.00 13.12 -16.27
CA VAL A 314 -10.84 14.00 -16.47
C VAL A 314 -10.87 14.65 -17.85
N ILE A 315 -11.20 13.89 -18.91
CA ILE A 315 -11.34 14.43 -20.27
C ILE A 315 -12.46 15.47 -20.34
N LEU A 316 -13.59 15.23 -19.67
CA LEU A 316 -14.73 16.15 -19.61
C LEU A 316 -14.55 17.33 -18.63
N LEU A 317 -13.39 17.41 -17.95
CA LEU A 317 -13.13 18.43 -16.95
C LEU A 317 -13.23 19.86 -17.52
N PRO A 318 -12.65 20.23 -18.69
CA PRO A 318 -12.76 21.58 -19.22
C PRO A 318 -14.22 22.01 -19.48
N VAL A 319 -15.01 21.09 -20.05
CA VAL A 319 -16.45 21.32 -20.30
C VAL A 319 -17.21 21.49 -18.98
N THR A 320 -16.88 20.69 -17.98
CA THR A 320 -17.50 20.75 -16.65
C THR A 320 -17.18 22.07 -15.95
N LEU A 321 -15.93 22.50 -16.00
CA LEU A 321 -15.47 23.78 -15.45
C LEU A 321 -16.15 24.96 -16.14
N TYR A 322 -16.22 24.94 -17.48
CA TYR A 322 -16.88 25.97 -18.27
C TYR A 322 -18.37 26.11 -17.92
N ARG A 323 -19.09 24.98 -17.84
CA ARG A 323 -20.53 24.97 -17.58
C ARG A 323 -20.90 25.26 -16.13
N LYS A 324 -20.20 24.67 -15.17
CA LYS A 324 -20.58 24.73 -13.75
C LYS A 324 -19.90 25.87 -12.99
N ARG A 325 -18.78 26.39 -13.49
CA ARG A 325 -17.96 27.45 -12.84
C ARG A 325 -17.60 27.13 -11.38
N GLU A 326 -17.41 25.84 -11.08
CA GLU A 326 -17.09 25.33 -9.75
C GLU A 326 -15.62 25.59 -9.41
N LYS A 327 -15.36 26.65 -8.61
CA LYS A 327 -14.01 27.03 -8.21
C LYS A 327 -13.29 25.91 -7.47
N GLU A 328 -13.98 25.19 -6.59
CA GLU A 328 -13.37 24.08 -5.84
C GLU A 328 -12.88 22.96 -6.77
N LEU A 329 -13.68 22.60 -7.79
CA LEU A 329 -13.28 21.61 -8.79
C LEU A 329 -12.00 22.04 -9.52
N LEU A 330 -11.94 23.31 -9.96
CA LEU A 330 -10.77 23.85 -10.64
C LEU A 330 -9.50 23.64 -9.78
N TRP A 331 -9.60 23.93 -8.49
CA TRP A 331 -8.45 23.80 -7.60
C TRP A 331 -8.05 22.36 -7.33
N PHE A 332 -9.00 21.46 -7.12
CA PHE A 332 -8.69 20.03 -7.02
C PHE A 332 -8.03 19.50 -8.29
N ALA A 333 -8.49 19.95 -9.46
CA ALA A 333 -7.86 19.60 -10.73
C ALA A 333 -6.45 20.16 -10.83
N VAL A 334 -6.24 21.46 -10.58
CA VAL A 334 -4.91 22.10 -10.62
C VAL A 334 -3.94 21.39 -9.67
N VAL A 335 -4.34 21.13 -8.43
CA VAL A 335 -3.48 20.40 -7.48
C VAL A 335 -3.19 18.98 -7.95
N GLY A 336 -4.21 18.26 -8.43
CA GLY A 336 -4.03 16.92 -8.99
C GLY A 336 -3.06 16.90 -10.18
N PHE A 337 -3.16 17.87 -11.09
CA PHE A 337 -2.25 18.02 -12.22
C PHE A 337 -0.84 18.43 -11.81
N ILE A 338 -0.67 19.32 -10.83
CA ILE A 338 0.65 19.69 -10.28
C ILE A 338 1.32 18.45 -9.68
N ILE A 339 0.59 17.68 -8.86
CA ILE A 339 1.12 16.44 -8.29
C ILE A 339 1.47 15.47 -9.41
N CYS A 340 0.57 15.25 -10.38
CA CYS A 340 0.84 14.37 -11.52
C CYS A 340 2.12 14.80 -12.25
N PHE A 341 2.30 16.09 -12.53
CA PHE A 341 3.48 16.65 -13.18
C PHE A 341 4.76 16.45 -12.36
N CYS A 342 4.70 16.61 -11.03
CA CYS A 342 5.84 16.40 -10.14
C CYS A 342 6.41 14.97 -10.22
N PHE A 343 5.57 13.99 -10.52
CA PHE A 343 5.94 12.59 -10.66
C PHE A 343 5.86 12.08 -12.10
N LEU A 344 5.81 12.99 -13.08
CA LEU A 344 5.80 12.66 -14.50
C LEU A 344 7.22 12.71 -15.07
N ARG A 345 7.51 11.80 -16.00
CA ARG A 345 8.68 11.84 -16.87
C ARG A 345 8.25 12.29 -18.27
N ILE A 346 8.92 13.32 -18.78
CA ILE A 346 8.76 13.84 -20.15
C ILE A 346 10.14 13.79 -20.81
N GLY A 347 10.35 12.78 -21.67
CA GLY A 347 11.69 12.49 -22.21
C GLY A 347 12.68 12.22 -21.09
N ASN A 348 13.78 13.00 -21.06
CA ASN A 348 14.83 12.89 -20.04
C ASN A 348 14.54 13.73 -18.78
N PHE A 349 13.47 14.53 -18.78
CA PHE A 349 13.15 15.43 -17.67
C PHE A 349 12.12 14.80 -16.72
N SER A 350 12.36 14.95 -15.42
CA SER A 350 11.34 14.77 -14.38
C SER A 350 11.61 15.70 -13.20
N ALA A 351 10.57 16.39 -12.72
CA ALA A 351 10.64 17.15 -11.48
C ALA A 351 10.99 16.26 -10.26
N PHE A 352 10.74 14.96 -10.36
CA PHE A 352 11.09 13.99 -9.33
C PHE A 352 12.59 13.90 -9.06
N GLU A 353 13.46 14.27 -10.01
CA GLU A 353 14.90 14.33 -9.77
C GLU A 353 15.24 15.22 -8.57
N TYR A 354 14.62 16.40 -8.50
CA TYR A 354 14.83 17.34 -7.39
C TYR A 354 14.17 16.85 -6.09
N ILE A 355 13.00 16.21 -6.22
CA ILE A 355 12.30 15.62 -5.07
C ILE A 355 13.14 14.53 -4.43
N SER A 356 13.79 13.68 -5.23
CA SER A 356 14.62 12.57 -4.75
C SER A 356 15.84 13.01 -3.92
N LYS A 357 16.28 14.27 -4.09
CA LYS A 357 17.38 14.88 -3.33
C LYS A 357 16.97 15.34 -1.92
N LEU A 358 15.66 15.40 -1.63
CA LEU A 358 15.17 15.76 -0.29
C LEU A 358 15.44 14.63 0.72
N PRO A 359 15.71 14.95 2.01
CA PRO A 359 15.96 13.94 3.03
C PRO A 359 14.87 12.86 3.09
N GLY A 360 15.28 11.59 3.00
CA GLY A 360 14.38 10.42 3.01
C GLY A 360 13.71 10.10 1.68
N MET A 361 13.53 11.08 0.78
CA MET A 361 12.84 10.88 -0.51
C MET A 361 13.64 10.02 -1.50
N GLY A 362 14.97 9.96 -1.36
CA GLY A 362 15.84 9.05 -2.11
C GLY A 362 15.57 7.55 -1.87
N SER A 363 14.74 7.20 -0.88
CA SER A 363 14.27 5.83 -0.66
C SER A 363 13.10 5.41 -1.57
N LEU A 364 12.47 6.36 -2.26
CA LEU A 364 11.35 6.11 -3.18
C LEU A 364 11.86 5.63 -4.55
N ARG A 365 11.95 4.31 -4.72
CA ARG A 365 12.51 3.65 -5.92
C ARG A 365 11.49 3.30 -7.00
N MET A 366 10.22 3.15 -6.62
CA MET A 366 9.09 2.75 -7.46
C MET A 366 8.08 3.89 -7.48
N VAL A 367 8.27 4.85 -8.38
CA VAL A 367 7.56 6.13 -8.35
C VAL A 367 6.10 5.99 -8.83
N THR A 368 5.81 4.99 -9.66
CA THR A 368 4.45 4.67 -10.14
C THR A 368 3.40 4.49 -9.05
N ARG A 369 3.82 4.12 -7.83
CA ARG A 369 2.97 3.95 -6.65
C ARG A 369 2.27 5.23 -6.19
N VAL A 370 2.66 6.41 -6.70
CA VAL A 370 1.96 7.69 -6.50
C VAL A 370 0.46 7.62 -6.87
N ILE A 371 0.08 6.68 -7.75
CA ILE A 371 -1.32 6.44 -8.12
C ILE A 371 -2.23 6.18 -6.92
N ASN A 372 -1.69 5.58 -5.84
CA ASN A 372 -2.43 5.32 -4.61
C ASN A 372 -2.92 6.60 -3.92
N ILE A 373 -2.24 7.73 -4.14
CA ILE A 373 -2.65 9.06 -3.68
C ILE A 373 -3.47 9.77 -4.75
N LEU A 374 -3.02 9.73 -6.02
CA LEU A 374 -3.68 10.42 -7.14
C LEU A 374 -5.13 9.96 -7.36
N ILE A 375 -5.45 8.69 -7.08
CA ILE A 375 -6.81 8.16 -7.19
C ILE A 375 -7.84 8.97 -6.39
N PHE A 376 -7.44 9.60 -5.28
CA PHE A 376 -8.29 10.53 -4.55
C PHE A 376 -8.75 11.70 -5.43
N PHE A 377 -7.83 12.32 -6.18
CA PHE A 377 -8.13 13.46 -7.05
C PHE A 377 -8.98 13.06 -8.26
N PHE A 378 -8.71 11.89 -8.86
CA PHE A 378 -9.58 11.33 -9.91
C PHE A 378 -11.02 11.16 -9.42
N VAL A 379 -11.20 10.64 -8.20
CA VAL A 379 -12.52 10.45 -7.60
C VAL A 379 -13.20 11.78 -7.24
N ILE A 380 -12.44 12.79 -6.79
CA ILE A 380 -12.99 14.14 -6.58
C ILE A 380 -13.49 14.75 -7.90
N ILE A 381 -12.70 14.65 -8.98
CA ILE A 381 -13.14 15.11 -10.31
C ILE A 381 -14.44 14.39 -10.72
N PHE A 382 -14.49 13.07 -10.55
CA PHE A 382 -15.72 12.30 -10.78
C PHE A 382 -16.92 12.83 -9.98
N ILE A 383 -16.74 13.14 -8.68
CA ILE A 383 -17.79 13.68 -7.83
C ILE A 383 -18.34 15.00 -8.41
N TYR A 384 -17.49 15.98 -8.71
CA TYR A 384 -17.99 17.27 -9.19
C TYR A 384 -18.56 17.19 -10.62
N THR A 385 -17.95 16.38 -11.49
CA THR A 385 -18.45 16.13 -12.86
C THR A 385 -19.85 15.54 -12.83
N THR A 386 -20.12 14.56 -11.96
CA THR A 386 -21.43 13.89 -11.86
C THR A 386 -22.39 14.51 -10.84
N ARG A 387 -21.97 15.55 -10.09
CA ARG A 387 -22.73 16.15 -8.97
C ARG A 387 -24.18 16.52 -9.31
N SER A 388 -24.40 17.10 -10.49
CA SER A 388 -25.72 17.58 -10.94
C SER A 388 -26.73 16.45 -11.15
N LEU A 389 -26.28 15.20 -11.30
CA LEU A 389 -27.15 14.02 -11.45
C LEU A 389 -27.70 13.56 -10.10
N PHE A 390 -26.99 13.84 -9.00
CA PHE A 390 -27.36 13.41 -7.66
C PHE A 390 -27.94 14.56 -6.83
N SER A 391 -29.04 14.31 -6.14
CA SER A 391 -29.67 15.26 -5.21
C SER A 391 -29.28 14.99 -3.76
N SER A 392 -29.32 16.02 -2.91
CA SER A 392 -29.08 15.93 -1.46
C SER A 392 -30.17 15.14 -0.73
N THR A 393 -31.42 15.37 -1.14
CA THR A 393 -32.59 14.64 -0.65
C THR A 393 -32.70 13.28 -1.33
N TRP A 394 -33.35 12.32 -0.68
CA TRP A 394 -33.66 11.05 -1.32
C TRP A 394 -34.61 11.27 -2.51
N GLN A 395 -34.25 10.74 -3.68
CA GLN A 395 -35.06 10.74 -4.89
C GLN A 395 -34.78 9.43 -5.65
N VAL A 396 -35.80 8.85 -6.32
CA VAL A 396 -35.64 7.61 -7.12
C VAL A 396 -34.50 7.75 -8.14
N LYS A 397 -34.34 8.93 -8.73
CA LYS A 397 -33.23 9.24 -9.65
C LYS A 397 -31.84 8.98 -9.04
N ASN A 398 -31.64 9.22 -7.73
CA ASN A 398 -30.34 8.97 -7.09
C ASN A 398 -30.01 7.48 -7.06
N VAL A 399 -31.01 6.62 -6.82
CA VAL A 399 -30.84 5.17 -6.83
C VAL A 399 -30.61 4.67 -8.26
N PHE A 400 -31.34 5.21 -9.24
CA PHE A 400 -31.14 4.91 -10.65
C PHE A 400 -29.70 5.24 -11.10
N TYR A 401 -29.24 6.48 -10.88
CA TYR A 401 -27.87 6.86 -11.25
C TYR A 401 -26.82 6.08 -10.47
N PHE A 402 -27.07 5.80 -9.19
CA PHE A 402 -26.19 4.91 -8.43
C PHE A 402 -26.08 3.54 -9.09
N CYS A 403 -27.21 2.88 -9.41
CA CYS A 403 -27.19 1.56 -10.05
C CYS A 403 -26.52 1.60 -11.43
N LEU A 404 -26.81 2.62 -12.24
CA LEU A 404 -26.19 2.80 -13.55
C LEU A 404 -24.67 2.96 -13.44
N PHE A 405 -24.19 3.89 -12.61
CA PHE A 405 -22.75 4.09 -12.46
C PHE A 405 -22.06 2.94 -11.71
N MET A 406 -22.74 2.25 -10.80
CA MET A 406 -22.22 1.02 -10.20
C MET A 406 -22.05 -0.07 -11.26
N PHE A 407 -23.02 -0.26 -12.15
CA PHE A 407 -22.89 -1.18 -13.28
C PHE A 407 -21.72 -0.78 -14.17
N LEU A 408 -21.61 0.49 -14.55
CA LEU A 408 -20.48 0.99 -15.33
C LEU A 408 -19.14 0.79 -14.61
N ALA A 409 -19.05 1.07 -13.31
CA ALA A 409 -17.84 0.90 -12.54
C ALA A 409 -17.42 -0.58 -12.43
N VAL A 410 -18.37 -1.48 -12.19
CA VAL A 410 -18.11 -2.94 -12.15
C VAL A 410 -17.68 -3.43 -13.51
N TYR A 411 -18.33 -2.96 -14.58
CA TYR A 411 -17.98 -3.32 -15.95
C TYR A 411 -16.57 -2.81 -16.28
N ASP A 412 -16.32 -1.51 -16.11
CA ASP A 412 -15.05 -0.80 -16.35
C ASP A 412 -13.84 -1.48 -15.65
N ASN A 413 -14.04 -2.04 -14.46
CA ASN A 413 -13.01 -2.70 -13.67
C ASN A 413 -12.99 -4.23 -13.81
N LYS A 414 -13.69 -4.78 -14.80
CA LYS A 414 -13.76 -6.23 -15.03
C LYS A 414 -12.42 -6.78 -15.53
N SER A 415 -11.78 -7.58 -14.70
CA SER A 415 -10.59 -8.37 -15.04
C SER A 415 -10.84 -9.88 -14.90
N SER A 416 -10.10 -10.69 -15.67
CA SER A 416 -10.19 -12.15 -15.55
C SER A 416 -9.41 -12.69 -14.34
N LEU A 417 -8.34 -11.99 -13.94
CA LEU A 417 -7.36 -12.37 -12.91
C LEU A 417 -6.82 -13.80 -13.09
N LYS A 418 -6.81 -14.30 -14.33
CA LYS A 418 -6.29 -15.62 -14.67
C LYS A 418 -4.78 -15.64 -14.50
N ASP A 419 -4.11 -14.65 -15.09
CA ASP A 419 -2.65 -14.51 -15.11
C ASP A 419 -2.10 -13.71 -13.91
N PHE A 420 -2.97 -13.31 -12.99
CA PHE A 420 -2.54 -12.72 -11.74
C PHE A 420 -1.82 -13.78 -10.90
N LYS A 421 -0.56 -13.48 -10.52
CA LYS A 421 0.25 -14.39 -9.70
C LYS A 421 -0.45 -14.67 -8.37
N LYS A 422 -0.57 -15.96 -8.08
CA LYS A 422 -1.24 -16.51 -6.89
C LYS A 422 -0.62 -17.86 -6.58
N PHE A 423 -0.67 -18.26 -5.33
CA PHE A 423 -0.16 -19.55 -4.87
C PHE A 423 -1.10 -20.13 -3.81
N THR A 424 -1.06 -21.45 -3.61
CA THR A 424 -1.93 -22.09 -2.63
C THR A 424 -1.35 -21.97 -1.22
N LYS A 425 -2.23 -21.78 -0.23
CA LYS A 425 -1.83 -21.79 1.19
C LYS A 425 -1.24 -23.13 1.58
N TYR A 426 -1.83 -24.23 1.08
CA TYR A 426 -1.44 -25.58 1.42
C TYR A 426 -0.02 -25.91 0.98
N GLU A 427 0.37 -25.55 -0.25
CA GLU A 427 1.75 -25.74 -0.73
C GLU A 427 2.75 -24.92 0.09
N SER A 428 2.44 -23.65 0.40
CA SER A 428 3.31 -22.82 1.25
C SER A 428 3.48 -23.42 2.64
N LEU A 429 2.38 -23.86 3.27
CA LEU A 429 2.43 -24.51 4.59
C LEU A 429 3.22 -25.82 4.57
N ALA A 430 3.07 -26.61 3.50
CA ALA A 430 3.78 -27.87 3.34
C ALA A 430 5.30 -27.64 3.24
N ARG A 431 5.74 -26.65 2.45
CA ARG A 431 7.17 -26.28 2.35
C ARG A 431 7.74 -25.82 3.69
N VAL A 432 7.05 -24.91 4.39
CA VAL A 432 7.46 -24.42 5.71
C VAL A 432 7.54 -25.57 6.74
N ARG A 433 6.55 -26.48 6.77
CA ARG A 433 6.57 -27.65 7.66
C ARG A 433 7.70 -28.62 7.33
N GLY A 434 8.02 -28.79 6.04
CA GLY A 434 9.14 -29.62 5.61
C GLY A 434 10.47 -29.13 6.20
N ILE A 435 10.71 -27.81 6.15
CA ILE A 435 11.87 -27.18 6.79
C ILE A 435 11.82 -27.35 8.31
N GLU A 436 10.67 -27.09 8.92
CA GLU A 436 10.50 -27.19 10.37
C GLU A 436 10.88 -28.59 10.89
N ASN A 437 10.34 -29.65 10.27
CA ASN A 437 10.61 -31.03 10.68
C ASN A 437 12.10 -31.38 10.56
N GLU A 438 12.73 -30.97 9.46
CA GLU A 438 14.14 -31.25 9.21
C GLU A 438 15.06 -30.51 10.19
N VAL A 439 14.76 -29.23 10.48
CA VAL A 439 15.49 -28.47 11.50
C VAL A 439 15.32 -29.12 12.88
N ARG A 440 14.10 -29.47 13.29
CA ARG A 440 13.86 -30.10 14.61
C ARG A 440 14.63 -31.40 14.76
N GLN A 441 14.65 -32.24 13.73
CA GLN A 441 15.39 -33.50 13.74
C GLN A 441 16.90 -33.28 13.88
N LYS A 442 17.48 -32.37 13.09
CA LYS A 442 18.93 -32.14 13.04
C LYS A 442 19.46 -31.24 14.18
N SER A 443 18.59 -30.46 14.83
CA SER A 443 18.96 -29.53 15.91
C SER A 443 18.74 -30.06 17.32
N ALA A 444 18.29 -31.31 17.49
CA ALA A 444 17.92 -31.90 18.77
C ALA A 444 18.99 -31.84 19.88
N GLY A 445 20.27 -31.68 19.52
CA GLY A 445 21.39 -31.52 20.46
C GLY A 445 21.62 -30.10 21.02
N GLY A 446 20.78 -29.10 20.69
CA GLY A 446 20.85 -27.75 21.26
C GLY A 446 22.09 -26.92 20.90
N LYS A 447 22.97 -27.41 20.02
CA LYS A 447 24.23 -26.77 19.62
C LYS A 447 24.04 -25.49 18.79
N TYR A 448 22.95 -25.42 18.03
CA TYR A 448 22.78 -24.42 16.97
C TYR A 448 21.96 -23.22 17.44
N LYS A 449 22.43 -22.01 17.12
CA LYS A 449 21.73 -20.75 17.39
C LYS A 449 20.88 -20.27 16.21
N ALA A 450 21.27 -20.65 15.01
CA ALA A 450 20.58 -20.31 13.78
C ALA A 450 20.65 -21.46 12.76
N PHE A 451 19.84 -21.40 11.72
CA PHE A 451 19.90 -22.35 10.60
C PHE A 451 19.97 -21.62 9.25
N ALA A 452 20.51 -22.29 8.25
CA ALA A 452 20.59 -21.83 6.87
C ALA A 452 20.12 -22.95 5.93
N ILE A 453 19.22 -22.60 5.02
CA ILE A 453 18.80 -23.43 3.90
C ILE A 453 19.63 -23.02 2.68
N LEU A 454 20.34 -23.99 2.12
CA LEU A 454 21.17 -23.85 0.93
C LEU A 454 20.55 -24.64 -0.22
N SER A 455 20.73 -24.14 -1.43
CA SER A 455 20.29 -24.84 -2.63
C SER A 455 21.34 -25.84 -3.09
N THR A 456 20.90 -27.03 -3.48
CA THR A 456 21.68 -28.07 -4.18
C THR A 456 21.66 -27.86 -5.69
N THR A 457 20.66 -27.15 -6.23
CA THR A 457 20.53 -26.85 -7.66
C THR A 457 20.59 -25.34 -7.91
N LYS A 458 21.49 -24.91 -8.81
CA LYS A 458 21.73 -23.48 -9.08
C LYS A 458 20.54 -22.73 -9.72
N ASP A 459 19.47 -23.42 -10.13
CA ASP A 459 18.69 -22.93 -11.27
C ASP A 459 17.18 -23.29 -11.27
N ASP A 460 16.50 -23.24 -10.12
CA ASP A 460 15.06 -23.57 -10.09
C ASP A 460 14.15 -22.32 -10.08
N GLY A 461 14.70 -21.11 -10.01
CA GLY A 461 13.91 -19.87 -9.96
C GLY A 461 13.06 -19.70 -8.69
N TYR A 462 13.16 -20.62 -7.72
CA TYR A 462 12.42 -20.62 -6.45
C TYR A 462 13.25 -20.15 -5.26
N TYR A 463 14.48 -19.69 -5.46
CA TYR A 463 15.38 -19.30 -4.38
C TYR A 463 14.80 -18.25 -3.41
N ASN A 464 14.06 -17.25 -3.91
CA ASN A 464 13.33 -16.29 -3.08
C ASN A 464 12.25 -16.97 -2.23
N ALA A 465 11.61 -18.01 -2.76
CA ALA A 465 10.59 -18.77 -2.06
C ALA A 465 11.17 -19.50 -0.85
N TRP A 466 12.35 -20.11 -1.00
CA TRP A 466 13.05 -20.81 0.08
C TRP A 466 13.56 -19.88 1.17
N GLN A 467 14.07 -18.70 0.80
CA GLN A 467 14.43 -17.68 1.79
C GLN A 467 13.24 -17.39 2.70
N ILE A 468 12.08 -17.13 2.11
CA ILE A 468 10.87 -16.78 2.86
C ILE A 468 10.28 -17.99 3.60
N ASP A 469 10.35 -19.20 3.03
CA ASP A 469 9.96 -20.43 3.72
C ASP A 469 10.78 -20.63 5.01
N ALA A 470 12.10 -20.41 4.94
CA ALA A 470 12.99 -20.44 6.10
C ALA A 470 12.66 -19.33 7.10
N MET A 471 12.37 -18.11 6.64
CA MET A 471 11.94 -17.02 7.52
C MET A 471 10.66 -17.36 8.28
N LEU A 472 9.64 -17.92 7.62
CA LEU A 472 8.40 -18.34 8.28
C LEU A 472 8.64 -19.51 9.25
N ALA A 473 9.47 -20.48 8.87
CA ALA A 473 9.84 -21.61 9.74
C ALA A 473 10.57 -21.12 11.00
N SER A 474 11.40 -20.08 10.90
CA SER A 474 12.16 -19.51 12.02
C SER A 474 11.27 -19.10 13.20
N TYR A 475 10.08 -18.55 12.93
CA TYR A 475 9.13 -18.15 13.97
C TYR A 475 8.49 -19.35 14.68
N ARG A 476 8.19 -20.44 13.95
CA ARG A 476 7.63 -21.67 14.53
C ARG A 476 8.66 -22.46 15.33
N LEU A 477 9.91 -22.41 14.88
CA LEU A 477 11.04 -23.06 15.52
C LEU A 477 11.56 -22.27 16.73
N LYS A 478 11.20 -20.99 16.86
CA LYS A 478 11.83 -20.05 17.80
C LYS A 478 13.36 -20.03 17.67
N MET A 479 13.84 -20.13 16.44
CA MET A 479 15.25 -20.24 16.08
C MET A 479 15.54 -19.33 14.90
N LYS A 480 16.60 -18.52 14.97
CA LYS A 480 16.94 -17.55 13.92
C LYS A 480 17.35 -18.27 12.63
N THR A 481 17.17 -17.62 11.49
CA THR A 481 17.68 -18.10 10.21
C THR A 481 18.64 -17.09 9.57
N VAL A 482 19.65 -17.58 8.86
CA VAL A 482 20.51 -16.74 8.01
C VAL A 482 19.76 -16.32 6.75
N ASN A 483 18.83 -17.15 6.28
CA ASN A 483 18.01 -16.87 5.13
C ASN A 483 17.22 -15.57 5.29
N ALA A 484 17.11 -14.79 4.22
CA ALA A 484 16.39 -13.53 4.23
C ALA A 484 15.91 -13.12 2.84
N TYR A 485 14.75 -12.48 2.81
CA TYR A 485 14.22 -11.72 1.70
C TYR A 485 13.66 -10.41 2.27
N THR A 486 13.93 -9.29 1.61
CA THR A 486 13.66 -7.91 2.03
C THR A 486 13.66 -6.98 0.79
N SER A 487 13.39 -5.69 0.96
CA SER A 487 13.44 -4.75 -0.17
C SER A 487 14.87 -4.33 -0.56
N PHE A 488 15.83 -4.49 0.37
CA PHE A 488 17.25 -4.22 0.19
C PHE A 488 18.05 -5.08 1.17
N SER A 489 19.32 -5.36 0.90
CA SER A 489 20.21 -6.07 1.82
C SER A 489 21.60 -5.41 1.85
N PRO A 490 22.40 -5.61 2.92
CA PRO A 490 23.80 -5.24 2.90
C PRO A 490 24.52 -5.79 1.65
N SER A 491 25.49 -5.06 1.12
CA SER A 491 26.28 -5.47 -0.06
C SER A 491 26.88 -6.86 0.12
N GLU A 492 27.38 -7.14 1.32
CA GLU A 492 28.06 -8.39 1.66
C GLU A 492 27.08 -9.56 1.82
N PHE A 493 25.81 -9.28 2.16
CA PHE A 493 24.76 -10.29 2.15
C PHE A 493 24.32 -10.67 0.73
N GLY A 494 24.54 -9.78 -0.25
CA GLY A 494 24.13 -9.99 -1.64
C GLY A 494 24.68 -11.28 -2.24
N SER A 495 25.93 -11.65 -1.93
CA SER A 495 26.51 -12.92 -2.40
C SER A 495 25.70 -14.13 -1.91
N PHE A 496 25.35 -14.17 -0.63
CA PHE A 496 24.52 -15.23 -0.06
C PHE A 496 23.09 -15.20 -0.60
N TRP A 497 22.52 -14.00 -0.80
CA TRP A 497 21.21 -13.82 -1.40
C TRP A 497 21.10 -14.41 -2.79
N TRP A 498 22.13 -14.29 -3.64
CA TRP A 498 22.03 -14.76 -5.02
C TRP A 498 22.55 -16.18 -5.21
N GLN A 499 23.57 -16.58 -4.46
CA GLN A 499 24.26 -17.86 -4.71
C GLN A 499 23.78 -19.01 -3.83
N HIS A 500 23.27 -18.74 -2.62
CA HIS A 500 22.70 -19.73 -1.69
C HIS A 500 23.56 -20.99 -1.45
N ASN A 501 24.89 -20.82 -1.44
CA ASN A 501 25.83 -21.93 -1.30
C ASN A 501 26.69 -21.78 -0.05
N GLN A 502 27.44 -22.85 0.28
CA GLN A 502 28.25 -22.89 1.50
C GLN A 502 29.32 -21.78 1.53
N ALA A 503 29.93 -21.45 0.38
CA ALA A 503 30.97 -20.42 0.30
C ALA A 503 30.40 -19.05 0.66
N SER A 504 29.30 -18.66 0.00
CA SER A 504 28.61 -17.39 0.24
C SER A 504 28.05 -17.27 1.68
N LEU A 505 27.60 -18.38 2.28
CA LEU A 505 27.21 -18.43 3.69
C LEU A 505 28.40 -18.14 4.61
N ASN A 506 29.53 -18.81 4.38
CA ASN A 506 30.73 -18.65 5.18
C ASN A 506 31.29 -17.21 5.06
N ASP A 507 31.22 -16.61 3.87
CA ASP A 507 31.66 -15.23 3.64
C ASP A 507 30.80 -14.25 4.45
N TRP A 508 29.47 -14.41 4.42
CA TRP A 508 28.56 -13.59 5.20
C TRP A 508 28.82 -13.72 6.71
N LEU A 509 28.93 -14.96 7.22
CA LEU A 509 29.16 -15.19 8.65
C LEU A 509 30.51 -14.63 9.10
N ARG A 510 31.57 -14.80 8.29
CA ARG A 510 32.89 -14.24 8.56
C ARG A 510 32.86 -12.71 8.59
N PHE A 511 32.22 -12.09 7.61
CA PHE A 511 32.05 -10.63 7.56
C PHE A 511 31.36 -10.11 8.81
N LYS A 512 30.36 -10.83 9.32
CA LYS A 512 29.64 -10.47 10.55
C LYS A 512 30.33 -10.91 11.84
N GLY A 513 31.46 -11.62 11.78
CA GLY A 513 32.14 -12.18 12.95
C GLY A 513 31.32 -13.27 13.68
N ALA A 514 30.44 -13.96 12.98
CA ALA A 514 29.65 -15.07 13.53
C ALA A 514 30.33 -16.42 13.31
N ASP A 515 30.25 -17.29 14.32
CA ASP A 515 30.76 -18.66 14.27
C ASP A 515 29.84 -19.55 13.41
N SER A 516 30.38 -20.06 12.30
CA SER A 516 29.65 -20.97 11.39
C SER A 516 29.32 -22.30 12.04
N SER A 517 30.02 -22.72 13.10
CA SER A 517 29.73 -23.94 13.84
C SER A 517 28.40 -23.88 14.61
N GLN A 518 27.89 -22.66 14.84
CA GLN A 518 26.60 -22.39 15.50
C GLN A 518 25.43 -22.30 14.52
N VAL A 519 25.68 -22.47 13.21
CA VAL A 519 24.65 -22.44 12.17
C VAL A 519 24.40 -23.84 11.63
N LEU A 520 23.18 -24.34 11.80
CA LEU A 520 22.76 -25.60 11.19
C LEU A 520 22.55 -25.41 9.69
N VAL A 521 23.28 -26.15 8.86
CA VAL A 521 23.12 -26.12 7.41
C VAL A 521 22.20 -27.24 6.94
N ILE A 522 21.21 -26.89 6.13
CA ILE A 522 20.30 -27.82 5.45
C ILE A 522 20.42 -27.60 3.94
N TYR A 523 20.67 -28.68 3.21
CA TYR A 523 20.74 -28.68 1.76
C TYR A 523 19.40 -29.13 1.18
N ARG A 524 18.90 -28.42 0.17
CA ARG A 524 17.64 -28.75 -0.52
C ARG A 524 17.75 -28.73 -2.02
#